data_AF-A0A845X7V5-F1
#
_entry.id   AF-A0A845X7V5-F1
#
_cell.length_a   1.000
_cell.length_b   1.000
_cell.length_c   1.000
_cell.angle_alpha   90.00
_cell.angle_beta   90.00
_cell.angle_gamma   90.00
#
_symmetry.space_group_name_H-M   'P 1'
#
loop_
_entity.id
_entity.type
_entity.pdbx_description
1 polymer ?
#
loop_
_entity_poly.entity_id
_entity_poly.type
_entity_poly.pdbx_seq_one_letter_code
_entity_poly.pdbx_strand_id
1 'polypeptide(L)'
;MSKKRLAALVKSEADKPTTAQKTDLQTPKQLESETTDIPKYLTLVRKETRLREDQLDELTRLTRRLNRARNGGERLTENTLIRVAVDLLLSQSEALSGNTEHELRDSVSS
;
A
#
# COMPACT_ATOMS: atom_id res chain seq x y z
N MET A 1 42.07 41.09 11.91
CA MET A 1 40.75 41.68 12.26
C MET A 1 39.70 41.18 11.26
N SER A 2 38.50 40.73 11.58
CA SER A 2 37.98 39.81 12.62
C SER A 2 36.61 39.35 12.07
N LYS A 3 36.22 38.10 12.35
CA LYS A 3 35.01 37.40 11.87
C LYS A 3 33.71 38.05 12.40
N LYS A 4 33.34 39.25 11.91
CA LYS A 4 32.19 40.03 12.40
C LYS A 4 31.35 40.70 11.31
N ARG A 5 31.10 39.99 10.19
CA ARG A 5 30.10 40.41 9.18
C ARG A 5 29.06 39.34 8.81
N LEU A 6 28.91 38.30 9.65
CA LEU A 6 27.93 37.21 9.46
C LEU A 6 26.96 37.05 10.66
N ALA A 7 26.83 38.07 11.49
CA ALA A 7 25.96 38.07 12.68
C ALA A 7 25.13 39.36 12.75
N ALA A 8 24.32 39.62 11.72
CA ALA A 8 23.36 40.73 11.71
C ALA A 8 22.11 40.41 10.86
N LEU A 9 21.67 39.15 10.86
CA LEU A 9 20.41 38.75 10.24
C LEU A 9 19.67 37.73 11.11
N VAL A 10 19.52 38.07 12.40
CA VAL A 10 18.65 37.37 13.34
C VAL A 10 17.95 38.45 14.19
N LYS A 11 16.61 38.48 14.09
CA LYS A 11 15.59 39.20 14.88
C LYS A 11 15.11 40.58 14.41
N SER A 12 13.92 40.55 13.80
CA SER A 12 12.71 41.40 13.99
C SER A 12 11.78 41.07 12.81
N GLU A 13 10.47 40.88 12.84
CA GLU A 13 9.34 40.96 13.78
C GLU A 13 8.23 40.13 13.05
N ALA A 14 7.54 39.16 13.66
CA ALA A 14 6.35 39.36 14.47
C ALA A 14 5.32 40.34 13.87
N ASP A 15 4.51 39.92 12.88
CA ASP A 15 3.05 40.08 12.94
C ASP A 15 2.30 39.27 11.85
N LYS A 16 1.10 38.77 12.17
CA LYS A 16 0.23 37.95 11.30
C LYS A 16 -0.71 38.85 10.45
N PRO A 17 -1.45 38.31 9.44
CA PRO A 17 -2.70 37.63 9.77
C PRO A 17 -2.97 36.35 8.96
N THR A 18 -3.37 35.31 9.70
CA THR A 18 -4.15 34.18 9.21
C THR A 18 -5.56 34.67 8.83
N THR A 19 -6.00 34.44 7.59
CA THR A 19 -7.42 34.51 7.21
C THR A 19 -7.87 33.17 6.66
N ALA A 20 -8.94 32.68 7.27
CA ALA A 20 -9.56 31.38 7.11
C ALA A 20 -10.32 31.22 5.78
N GLN A 21 -10.48 29.96 5.33
CA GLN A 21 -11.74 29.52 4.72
C GLN A 21 -12.17 28.16 5.27
N LYS A 22 -13.42 28.14 5.70
CA LYS A 22 -14.21 27.02 6.25
C LYS A 22 -14.74 26.13 5.13
N THR A 23 -15.10 24.90 5.48
CA THR A 23 -16.28 24.06 5.07
C THR A 23 -15.86 22.59 5.22
N ASP A 24 -16.62 21.66 5.78
CA ASP A 24 -18.00 21.65 6.25
C ASP A 24 -18.14 20.55 7.31
N LEU A 25 -19.07 20.75 8.24
CA LEU A 25 -19.47 19.77 9.25
C LEU A 25 -20.15 18.58 8.55
N GLN A 26 -19.62 17.37 8.74
CA GLN A 26 -20.42 16.15 8.59
C GLN A 26 -20.47 15.38 9.91
N THR A 27 -21.72 15.23 10.34
CA THR A 27 -22.28 14.57 11.51
C THR A 27 -21.64 13.23 11.87
N PRO A 28 -21.47 12.91 13.17
CA PRO A 28 -20.97 11.60 13.60
C PRO A 28 -22.07 10.56 13.41
N LYS A 29 -21.93 9.74 12.36
CA LYS A 29 -22.81 8.60 12.14
C LYS A 29 -22.02 7.31 12.34
N GLN A 30 -22.43 6.60 13.40
CA GLN A 30 -22.27 5.17 13.68
C GLN A 30 -20.99 4.72 14.39
N LEU A 31 -21.10 4.70 15.73
CA LEU A 31 -20.72 3.52 16.51
C LEU A 31 -21.32 2.29 15.84
N GLU A 32 -20.49 1.36 15.34
CA GLU A 32 -20.76 -0.09 15.23
C GLU A 32 -19.55 -0.79 14.61
N SER A 33 -18.57 -1.17 15.44
CA SER A 33 -17.91 -2.49 15.49
C SER A 33 -16.64 -2.40 16.34
N GLU A 34 -16.78 -2.73 17.62
CA GLU A 34 -15.63 -3.04 18.48
C GLU A 34 -15.02 -4.38 18.05
N THR A 35 -14.21 -4.34 17.00
CA THR A 35 -13.25 -5.40 16.68
C THR A 35 -11.97 -4.71 16.25
N THR A 36 -11.01 -4.57 17.20
CA THR A 36 -9.61 -4.17 16.98
C THR A 36 -9.36 -3.32 15.72
N ASP A 37 -9.48 -2.00 15.89
CA ASP A 37 -9.32 -0.96 14.86
C ASP A 37 -7.85 -0.77 14.43
N ILE A 38 -7.16 -1.86 14.10
CA ILE A 38 -5.82 -1.82 13.53
C ILE A 38 -5.99 -1.92 12.00
N PRO A 39 -5.63 -0.88 11.23
CA PRO A 39 -5.62 -0.96 9.78
C PRO A 39 -4.90 -2.21 9.28
N LYS A 40 -5.50 -2.91 8.30
CA LYS A 40 -4.97 -4.18 7.75
C LYS A 40 -3.50 -4.12 7.36
N TYR A 41 -2.99 -2.99 6.86
CA TYR A 41 -1.59 -2.89 6.48
C TYR A 41 -0.63 -2.93 7.68
N LEU A 42 -1.07 -2.53 8.88
CA LEU A 42 -0.27 -2.61 10.11
C LEU A 42 -0.22 -4.03 10.68
N THR A 43 -1.12 -4.91 10.26
CA THR A 43 -1.08 -6.34 10.62
C THR A 43 -0.19 -7.15 9.67
N LEU A 44 0.37 -6.53 8.63
CA LEU A 44 1.19 -7.19 7.60
C LEU A 44 2.64 -6.69 7.66
N VAL A 45 3.59 -7.56 7.32
CA VAL A 45 5.01 -7.22 7.25
C VAL A 45 5.37 -6.72 5.85
N ARG A 46 6.11 -5.61 5.77
CA ARG A 46 6.60 -5.08 4.49
C ARG A 46 7.68 -6.00 3.90
N LYS A 47 7.47 -6.45 2.67
CA LYS A 47 8.45 -7.16 1.86
C LYS A 47 8.54 -6.50 0.48
N GLU A 48 9.75 -6.25 0.02
CA GLU A 48 10.00 -5.75 -1.34
C GLU A 48 10.34 -6.91 -2.27
N THR A 49 9.81 -6.88 -3.49
CA THR A 49 9.98 -7.93 -4.51
C THR A 49 10.00 -7.27 -5.88
N ARG A 50 10.90 -7.74 -6.76
CA ARG A 50 10.92 -7.32 -8.16
C ARG A 50 10.00 -8.23 -8.95
N LEU A 51 9.08 -7.64 -9.69
CA LEU A 51 8.19 -8.32 -10.62
C LEU A 51 8.53 -7.90 -12.04
N ARG A 52 8.24 -8.77 -13.00
CA ARG A 52 8.37 -8.42 -14.42
C ARG A 52 7.26 -7.46 -14.84
N GLU A 53 7.50 -6.69 -15.90
CA GLU A 53 6.56 -5.69 -16.40
C GLU A 53 5.22 -6.30 -16.81
N ASP A 54 5.24 -7.45 -17.50
CA ASP A 54 4.04 -8.21 -17.88
C ASP A 54 3.20 -8.62 -16.66
N GLN A 55 3.86 -8.99 -15.56
CA GLN A 55 3.17 -9.36 -14.32
C GLN A 55 2.49 -8.15 -13.68
N LEU A 56 3.13 -6.98 -13.68
CA LEU A 56 2.54 -5.75 -13.12
C LEU A 56 1.32 -5.30 -13.92
N ASP A 57 1.40 -5.36 -15.24
CA ASP A 57 0.29 -5.00 -16.14
C ASP A 57 -0.90 -5.94 -15.95
N GLU A 58 -0.67 -7.25 -15.89
CA GLU A 58 -1.75 -8.21 -15.68
C GLU A 58 -2.35 -8.13 -14.27
N LEU A 59 -1.54 -7.90 -13.23
CA LEU A 59 -2.06 -7.65 -11.88
C LEU A 59 -2.93 -6.38 -11.85
N THR A 60 -2.50 -5.30 -12.50
CA THR A 60 -3.28 -4.06 -12.63
C THR A 60 -4.60 -4.31 -13.34
N ARG A 61 -4.57 -5.03 -14.47
CA ARG A 61 -5.77 -5.38 -15.25
C ARG A 61 -6.73 -6.24 -14.45
N LEU A 62 -6.20 -7.25 -13.75
CA LEU A 62 -6.97 -8.20 -12.95
C LEU A 62 -7.64 -7.51 -11.76
N THR A 63 -6.91 -6.69 -11.00
CA THR A 63 -7.49 -5.93 -9.87
C THR A 63 -8.59 -4.99 -10.33
N ARG A 64 -8.43 -4.28 -11.46
CA ARG A 64 -9.48 -3.42 -12.02
C ARG A 64 -10.72 -4.22 -12.41
N ARG A 65 -10.55 -5.38 -13.07
CA ARG A 65 -11.65 -6.26 -13.45
C ARG A 65 -12.41 -6.77 -12.22
N LEU A 66 -11.70 -7.26 -11.21
CA LEU A 66 -12.30 -7.80 -9.98
C LEU A 66 -13.01 -6.72 -9.17
N ASN A 67 -12.42 -5.53 -9.03
CA ASN A 67 -13.06 -4.43 -8.32
C ASN A 67 -14.33 -3.93 -9.03
N ARG A 68 -14.40 -3.97 -10.37
CA ARG A 68 -15.62 -3.63 -11.13
C ARG A 68 -16.73 -4.67 -10.99
N ALA A 69 -16.37 -5.95 -10.89
CA ALA A 69 -17.32 -7.05 -10.80
C ALA A 69 -17.88 -7.25 -9.38
N ARG A 70 -17.27 -6.65 -8.36
CA ARG A 70 -17.63 -6.86 -6.96
C ARG A 70 -18.72 -5.87 -6.51
N ASN A 71 -19.69 -6.35 -5.74
CA ASN A 71 -20.75 -5.53 -5.15
C ASN A 71 -20.47 -5.23 -3.66
N GLY A 72 -19.45 -4.42 -3.38
CA GLY A 72 -19.08 -3.99 -2.01
C GLY A 72 -17.89 -4.73 -1.38
N GLY A 73 -17.56 -4.44 -0.12
CA GLY A 73 -16.42 -5.04 0.59
C GLY A 73 -15.06 -4.37 0.34
N GLU A 74 -13.98 -4.92 0.93
CA GLU A 74 -12.64 -4.32 0.89
C GLU A 74 -12.09 -4.12 -0.52
N ARG A 75 -11.42 -2.99 -0.77
CA ARG A 75 -10.78 -2.72 -2.07
C ARG A 75 -9.65 -3.72 -2.29
N LEU A 76 -9.71 -4.44 -3.41
CA LEU A 76 -8.66 -5.35 -3.83
C LEU A 76 -7.52 -4.58 -4.49
N THR A 77 -6.29 -4.94 -4.13
CA THR A 77 -5.04 -4.34 -4.65
C THR A 77 -4.13 -5.42 -5.20
N GLU A 78 -3.07 -5.03 -5.90
CA GLU A 78 -2.05 -5.97 -6.40
C GLU A 78 -1.45 -6.78 -5.25
N ASN A 79 -1.14 -6.12 -4.12
CA ASN A 79 -0.70 -6.77 -2.89
C ASN A 79 -1.71 -7.79 -2.34
N THR A 80 -3.00 -7.66 -2.65
CA THR A 80 -3.99 -8.67 -2.26
C THR A 80 -3.86 -9.91 -3.13
N LEU A 81 -3.70 -9.74 -4.45
CA LEU A 81 -3.49 -10.84 -5.36
C LEU A 81 -2.14 -11.54 -5.16
N ILE A 82 -1.08 -10.78 -4.85
CA ILE A 82 0.24 -11.33 -4.53
C ILE A 82 0.16 -12.21 -3.27
N ARG A 83 -0.54 -11.76 -2.22
CA ARG A 83 -0.75 -12.58 -1.01
C ARG A 83 -1.50 -13.88 -1.33
N VAL A 84 -2.59 -13.80 -2.11
CA VAL A 84 -3.32 -15.00 -2.57
C VAL A 84 -2.44 -15.92 -3.41
N ALA A 85 -1.63 -15.39 -4.32
CA ALA A 85 -0.71 -16.18 -5.14
C ALA A 85 0.35 -16.89 -4.28
N VAL A 86 0.86 -16.23 -3.23
CA VAL A 86 1.78 -16.84 -2.26
C VAL A 86 1.09 -17.97 -1.50
N ASP A 87 -0.13 -17.76 -1.01
CA ASP A 87 -0.90 -18.80 -0.31
C ASP A 87 -1.13 -20.02 -1.21
N LEU A 88 -1.51 -19.79 -2.48
CA LEU A 88 -1.69 -20.85 -3.48
C LEU A 88 -0.38 -21.60 -3.76
N LEU A 89 0.74 -20.89 -3.90
CA LEU A 89 2.05 -21.51 -4.11
C LEU A 89 2.47 -22.37 -2.92
N LEU A 90 2.31 -21.86 -1.69
CA LEU A 90 2.66 -22.58 -0.46
C LEU A 90 1.78 -23.82 -0.26
N SER A 91 0.51 -23.77 -0.67
CA SER A 91 -0.39 -24.92 -0.64
C SER A 91 0.06 -26.07 -1.56
N GLN A 92 0.91 -25.77 -2.54
CA GLN A 92 1.46 -26.74 -3.51
C GLN A 92 2.96 -26.99 -3.29
N SER A 93 3.48 -26.65 -2.10
CA SER A 93 4.92 -26.71 -1.81
C SER A 93 5.55 -28.09 -1.99
N GLU A 94 4.79 -29.17 -1.78
CA GLU A 94 5.26 -30.55 -2.01
C GLU A 94 5.39 -30.90 -3.50
N ALA A 95 4.66 -30.21 -4.38
CA ALA A 95 4.73 -30.40 -5.83
C ALA A 95 5.84 -29.55 -6.48
N LEU A 96 6.36 -28.54 -5.78
CA LEU A 96 7.42 -27.67 -6.29
C LEU A 96 8.71 -28.47 -6.54
N SER A 97 9.15 -28.46 -7.79
CA SER A 97 10.37 -29.13 -8.22
C SER A 97 11.07 -28.36 -9.34
N GLY A 98 12.41 -28.50 -9.41
CA GLY A 98 13.24 -27.79 -10.38
C GLY A 98 14.21 -26.80 -9.75
N ASN A 99 15.11 -26.26 -10.56
CA ASN A 99 16.21 -25.38 -10.16
C ASN A 99 16.10 -23.97 -10.75
N THR A 100 15.12 -23.73 -11.61
CA THR A 100 14.90 -22.43 -12.27
C THR A 100 13.48 -21.92 -11.99
N GLU A 101 13.27 -20.60 -12.12
CA GLU A 101 11.93 -20.01 -11.98
C GLU A 101 10.93 -20.62 -12.97
N HIS A 102 11.39 -20.98 -14.17
CA HIS A 102 10.56 -21.62 -15.17
C HIS A 102 10.15 -23.03 -14.78
N GLU A 103 11.10 -23.87 -14.37
CA GLU A 103 10.82 -25.24 -13.91
C GLU A 103 9.90 -25.25 -12.69
N LEU A 104 10.16 -24.38 -11.70
CA LEU A 104 9.31 -24.25 -10.52
C LEU A 104 7.89 -23.87 -10.88
N ARG A 105 7.70 -22.93 -11.83
CA ARG A 105 6.36 -22.56 -12.31
C ARG A 105 5.66 -23.75 -12.96
N ASP A 106 6.34 -24.42 -13.88
CA ASP A 106 5.77 -25.52 -14.66
C ASP A 106 5.35 -26.69 -13.75
N SER A 107 6.07 -26.92 -12.64
CA SER A 107 5.76 -27.96 -11.66
C SER A 107 4.43 -27.79 -10.93
N VAL A 108 3.86 -26.56 -10.92
CA VAL A 108 2.60 -26.22 -10.23
C VAL A 108 1.54 -25.61 -11.15
N SER A 109 1.80 -25.54 -12.46
CA SER A 109 0.89 -24.95 -13.45
C SER A 109 0.41 -25.93 -14.52
N SER A 110 0.74 -27.22 -14.39
CA SER A 110 0.38 -28.29 -15.32
C SER A 110 -0.98 -28.93 -14.99
#